data_AF-W1DUN6-F1
#
_entry.id   AF-W1DUN6-F1
#
_cell.length_a   1.000
_cell.length_b   1.000
_cell.length_c   1.000
_cell.angle_alpha   90.00
_cell.angle_beta   90.00
_cell.angle_gamma   90.00
#
_symmetry.space_group_name_H-M   'P 1'
#
loop_
_entity.id
_entity.type
_entity.pdbx_description
1 polymer ?
#
loop_
_entity_poly.entity_id
_entity_poly.type
_entity_poly.pdbx_seq_one_letter_code
_entity_poly.pdbx_strand_id
1 'polypeptide(L)' 'MLSGIRDGAVIKRLPGEARVMLPLQTSGGEGRRWWFINGEPLEAAGARTTLMLDKPGEWQLVVMDEAGQTAAASFTLQ' A
#
# COMPACT_ATOMS: atom_id res chain seq x y z
N MET A 1 8.73 -8.52 3.41
CA MET A 1 7.31 -8.68 3.83
C MET A 1 6.63 -7.33 3.86
N LEU A 2 5.38 -7.24 3.40
CA LEU A 2 4.52 -6.06 3.48
C LEU A 2 3.65 -6.13 4.75
N SER A 3 3.50 -5.03 5.46
CA SER A 3 2.62 -4.86 6.61
C SER A 3 1.83 -3.55 6.53
N GLY A 4 0.74 -3.47 7.31
CA GLY A 4 -0.23 -2.37 7.24
C GLY A 4 -1.46 -2.69 6.40
N ILE A 5 -1.35 -3.65 5.47
CA ILE A 5 -2.47 -4.24 4.75
C ILE A 5 -2.23 -5.73 4.52
N ARG A 6 -3.31 -6.51 4.50
CA ARG A 6 -3.28 -7.95 4.18
C ARG A 6 -3.90 -8.17 2.81
N ASP A 7 -3.40 -9.17 2.09
CA ASP A 7 -4.03 -9.62 0.85
C ASP A 7 -5.47 -10.14 1.14
N GLY A 8 -6.40 -9.77 0.27
CA GLY A 8 -7.84 -10.03 0.41
C GLY A 8 -8.55 -9.20 1.49
N ALA A 9 -7.90 -8.20 2.10
CA ALA A 9 -8.54 -7.39 3.13
C ALA A 9 -9.71 -6.55 2.58
N VAL A 10 -10.74 -6.38 3.40
CA VAL A 10 -11.81 -5.40 3.16
C VAL A 10 -11.66 -4.27 4.17
N ILE A 11 -11.44 -3.07 3.67
CA ILE A 11 -11.24 -1.85 4.46
C ILE A 11 -12.52 -1.03 4.42
N LYS A 12 -12.92 -0.49 5.57
CA LYS A 12 -14.06 0.42 5.69
C LYS A 12 -13.59 1.78 6.18
N ARG A 13 -14.18 2.85 5.65
CA ARG A 13 -14.02 4.20 6.20
C ARG A 13 -14.59 4.28 7.61
N LEU A 14 -14.00 5.14 8.44
CA LEU A 14 -14.65 5.55 9.68
C LEU A 14 -15.91 6.36 9.35
N PRO A 15 -16.97 6.29 10.18
CA PRO A 15 -18.16 7.10 9.98
C PRO A 15 -17.81 8.59 9.93
N GLY A 16 -18.26 9.29 8.88
CA GLY A 16 -17.99 10.70 8.67
C GLY A 16 -16.65 11.02 7.98
N GLU A 17 -15.79 10.03 7.74
CA GLU A 17 -14.52 10.23 7.04
C GLU A 17 -14.65 10.06 5.54
N ALA A 18 -14.12 11.03 4.78
CA ALA A 18 -14.09 10.97 3.33
C ALA A 18 -12.96 10.09 2.78
N ARG A 19 -11.96 9.76 3.60
CA ARG A 19 -10.74 9.07 3.18
C ARG A 19 -10.29 8.03 4.20
N VAL A 20 -9.51 7.05 3.73
CA VAL A 20 -8.75 6.15 4.60
C VAL A 20 -7.27 6.47 4.48
N MET A 21 -6.59 6.51 5.62
CA MET A 21 -5.13 6.59 5.71
C MET A 21 -4.58 5.24 6.16
N LEU A 22 -3.82 4.58 5.29
CA LEU A 22 -3.22 3.29 5.56
C LEU A 22 -1.72 3.46 5.79
N PRO A 23 -1.22 3.34 7.03
CA PRO A 23 0.21 3.30 7.28
C PRO A 23 0.76 1.95 6.80
N LEU A 24 1.71 2.00 5.87
CA LEU A 24 2.30 0.84 5.23
C LEU A 24 3.78 0.74 5.60
N GLN A 25 4.25 -0.48 5.77
CA GLN A 25 5.66 -0.74 6.02
C GLN A 25 6.11 -2.01 5.29
N THR A 26 7.38 -2.04 4.90
CA THR A 26 8.06 -3.28 4.54
C THR A 26 9.14 -3.63 5.54
N SER A 27 9.34 -4.93 5.76
CA SER A 27 10.51 -5.49 6.45
C SER A 27 11.27 -6.42 5.52
N GLY A 28 12.61 -6.45 5.65
CA GLY A 28 13.49 -7.09 4.67
C GLY A 28 13.65 -6.27 3.39
N GLY A 29 14.46 -6.75 2.46
CA GLY A 29 14.87 -6.01 1.26
C GLY A 29 15.95 -4.96 1.55
N GLU A 30 16.75 -4.66 0.54
CA GLU A 30 17.90 -3.75 0.64
C GLU A 30 17.66 -2.45 -0.14
N GLY A 31 18.32 -1.38 0.31
CA GLY A 31 18.36 -0.13 -0.45
C GLY A 31 17.03 0.59 -0.59
N ARG A 32 16.87 1.24 -1.75
CA ARG A 32 15.69 2.06 -2.07
C ARG A 32 14.46 1.18 -2.30
N ARG A 33 13.29 1.75 -2.02
CA ARG A 33 11.99 1.10 -2.25
C ARG A 33 11.08 2.02 -3.05
N TRP A 34 10.33 1.42 -3.95
CA TRP A 34 9.31 2.07 -4.77
C TRP A 34 7.97 1.43 -4.49
N TRP A 35 6.98 2.28 -4.27
CA TRP A 35 5.61 1.86 -3.98
C TRP A 35 4.74 2.16 -5.19
N PHE A 36 3.83 1.25 -5.50
CA PHE A 36 2.90 1.39 -6.61
C PHE A 36 1.48 1.07 -6.13
N ILE A 37 0.52 1.89 -6.53
CA ILE A 37 -0.91 1.65 -6.34
C ILE A 37 -1.56 1.48 -7.71
N ASN A 38 -2.15 0.32 -7.98
CA ASN A 38 -2.73 -0.01 -9.29
C ASN A 38 -1.77 0.25 -10.47
N GLY A 39 -0.47 0.01 -10.27
CA GLY A 39 0.58 0.24 -11.27
C GLY A 39 1.13 1.68 -11.31
N GLU A 40 0.49 2.64 -10.65
CA GLU A 40 0.95 4.02 -10.58
C GLU A 40 1.95 4.22 -9.43
N PRO A 41 3.12 4.84 -9.67
CA PRO A 41 4.09 5.08 -8.62
C PRO A 41 3.58 6.09 -7.59
N LEU A 42 3.80 5.81 -6.30
CA LEU A 42 3.59 6.77 -5.23
C LEU A 42 4.83 7.65 -5.06
N GLU A 43 4.62 8.94 -4.76
CA GLU A 43 5.68 9.84 -4.28
C GLU A 43 6.09 9.49 -2.83
N ALA A 44 6.60 8.28 -2.64
CA ALA A 44 7.04 7.74 -1.37
C ALA A 44 8.41 7.09 -1.54
N ALA A 45 9.34 7.43 -0.65
CA ALA A 45 10.67 6.85 -0.64
C ALA A 45 10.91 6.07 0.66
N GLY A 46 11.45 4.85 0.53
CA GLY A 46 11.92 4.06 1.66
C GLY A 46 10.90 3.05 2.19
N ALA A 47 11.19 2.52 3.39
CA ALA A 47 10.50 1.34 3.93
C ALA A 47 9.10 1.60 4.48
N ARG A 48 8.65 2.86 4.54
CA ARG A 48 7.35 3.26 5.09
C ARG A 48 6.70 4.30 4.21
N THR A 49 5.38 4.26 4.15
CA THR A 49 4.56 5.29 3.48
C THR A 49 3.16 5.29 4.07
N THR A 50 2.37 6.32 3.80
CA THR A 50 0.95 6.36 4.11
C THR A 50 0.17 6.48 2.80
N LEU A 51 -0.65 5.47 2.51
CA LEU A 51 -1.54 5.47 1.35
C LEU A 51 -2.86 6.15 1.73
N MET A 52 -3.26 7.15 0.95
CA MET A 52 -4.54 7.84 1.10
C MET A 52 -5.49 7.40 -0.01
N LEU A 53 -6.65 6.85 0.36
CA LEU A 53 -7.67 6.38 -0.59
C LEU A 53 -9.00 7.07 -0.30
N ASP A 54 -9.64 7.57 -1.35
CA ASP A 54 -10.90 8.33 -1.26
C ASP A 54 -12.01 7.76 -2.15
N LYS A 55 -11.72 6.75 -2.96
CA LYS A 55 -12.69 6.05 -3.84
C LYS A 55 -12.86 4.59 -3.42
N PRO A 56 -14.11 4.10 -3.30
CA PRO A 56 -14.34 2.67 -3.08
C PRO A 56 -13.90 1.87 -4.32
N GLY A 57 -13.61 0.59 -4.12
CA GLY A 57 -13.21 -0.32 -5.20
C GLY A 57 -12.07 -1.26 -4.83
N GLU A 58 -11.59 -1.99 -5.82
CA GLU A 58 -10.44 -2.88 -5.71
C GLU A 58 -9.13 -2.12 -5.89
N TRP A 59 -8.14 -2.48 -5.09
CA TRP A 59 -6.83 -1.87 -5.04
C TRP A 59 -5.75 -2.93 -4.99
N GLN A 60 -4.67 -2.71 -5.72
CA GLN A 60 -3.45 -3.48 -5.66
C GLN A 60 -2.29 -2.58 -5.21
N LEU A 61 -1.68 -2.93 -4.08
CA LEU A 61 -0.45 -2.31 -3.63
C LEU A 61 0.73 -3.23 -3.95
N VAL A 62 1.76 -2.68 -4.57
CA VAL A 62 3.03 -3.35 -4.80
C VAL A 62 4.14 -2.50 -4.22
N VAL A 63 5.12 -3.15 -3.58
CA VAL A 63 6.38 -2.54 -3.20
C VAL A 63 7.52 -3.34 -3.78
N MET A 64 8.48 -2.64 -4.37
CA MET A 64 9.68 -3.21 -4.98
C MET A 64 10.92 -2.62 -4.33
N ASP A 65 11.93 -3.44 -4.05
CA ASP A 65 13.23 -3.00 -3.58
C ASP A 65 14.26 -2.87 -4.71
N GLU A 66 15.47 -2.40 -4.37
CA GLU A 66 16.56 -2.15 -5.32
C GLU A 66 17.10 -3.42 -6.00
N ALA A 67 16.92 -4.58 -5.37
CA ALA A 67 17.25 -5.88 -5.95
C ALA A 67 16.14 -6.44 -6.86
N GLY A 68 15.02 -5.72 -7.00
CA GLY A 68 13.86 -6.14 -7.79
C GLY A 68 12.95 -7.13 -7.08
N GLN A 69 13.13 -7.37 -5.77
CA GLN A 69 12.21 -8.18 -4.99
C GLN A 69 10.91 -7.41 -4.77
N THR A 70 9.78 -8.12 -4.86
CA THR A 70 8.46 -7.52 -4.69
C THR A 70 7.66 -8.16 -3.57
N ALA A 71 6.80 -7.34 -2.95
CA ALA A 71 5.69 -7.81 -2.13
C ALA A 71 4.42 -7.09 -2.58
N ALA A 72 3.31 -7.82 -2.62
CA ALA A 72 2.04 -7.29 -3.10
C ALA A 72 0.88 -7.67 -2.17
N ALA A 73 -0.17 -6.85 -2.19
CA ALA A 73 -1.45 -7.15 -1.57
C ALA A 73 -2.59 -6.54 -2.41
N SER A 74 -3.61 -7.35 -2.68
CA SER A 74 -4.89 -6.91 -3.23
C SER A 74 -5.89 -6.72 -2.10
N PHE A 75 -6.69 -5.66 -2.14
CA PHE A 75 -7.69 -5.37 -1.11
C PHE A 75 -8.84 -4.54 -1.67
N THR A 76 -9.95 -4.48 -0.93
CA THR A 76 -11.15 -3.71 -1.31
C THR A 76 -11.38 -2.59 -0.32
N LEU A 77 -11.64 -1.37 -0.81
CA LEU A 77 -12.16 -0.26 -0.02
C LEU A 77 -13.68 -0.15 -0.21
N GLN A 78 -14.40 -0.13 0.91
CA GLN A 78 -15.84 0.13 1.00
C GLN A 78 -16.10 1.49 1.65
#